data_AF-A0A7R9Y730-F1
#
_entry.id   AF-A0A7R9Y730-F1
#
_cell.length_a   1.000
_cell.length_b   1.000
_cell.length_c   1.000
_cell.angle_alpha   90.00
_cell.angle_beta   90.00
_cell.angle_gamma   90.00
#
_symmetry.space_group_name_H-M   'P 1'
#
loop_
_entity.id
_entity.type
_entity.pdbx_description
1 polymer ?
#
loop_
_entity_poly.entity_id
_entity_poly.type
_entity_poly.pdbx_seq_one_letter_code
_entity_poly.pdbx_strand_id
1 'polypeptide(L)'
;MSAPTARAAASSFDADGPEAFRSGTLNLKMDAISEHVSLVGAETLLLESLARAKRSSAVVSDPRYRRTTIMRDDEPLFQPHAKGDGAAQVRSLGDAAPGGRGVGRRLEGVHAMKGSREERHSLTTAAWDEERDSLCEEARERVARAVGAFRERMQRSDDAMASRTSVYDDDDALMRVEEDEVRSVWDEIANASIPTRSSWIDALVAEIDVAEKEVKEKLRESMTYVIDALVAVAHKTRGEIERYAADETSALNKQSIEDRRGVAELVKRLRTREVEMEKREFARWEEGLEKWRRVRTEHCIAEYEALIASDALQDPPTRRELMESLATHQAGAHASLVENVERLGRNHLPPGTQYIERWEQGFEVRHEDHGKVVDHFLEKLRADETRISAEASQTFETLRADVQRYAAYDEETQFAMLEERAMTPAVKRAEEAQAFIDRVETFMREQAADWKDKSEKLVDFMRRVSKYREKHFAKTEKIHEDNVAELATQRAAFEARDAECENVFKEKVERMATAATEEDLDEMFNDANGTLDDIETNYRDLRANGTATAEKNPISQSEEWADYQRKLCRMLRLVPNVPPKRKRGEEENAEGEDGEGAEEEGAEEGAEPEPEPEPEPEPE
;
A
#
# COMPACT_ATOMS: atom_id res chain seq x y z
N MET A 1 -11.23 14.05 -34.26
CA MET A 1 -10.60 14.43 -35.55
C MET A 1 -9.24 15.02 -35.22
N SER A 2 -8.09 14.59 -35.68
CA SER A 2 -7.64 13.48 -36.53
C SER A 2 -6.17 13.18 -36.16
N ALA A 3 -5.75 11.96 -36.44
CA ALA A 3 -4.52 11.29 -36.02
C ALA A 3 -3.18 11.93 -36.50
N PRO A 4 -2.05 11.51 -35.90
CA PRO A 4 -0.69 12.03 -36.17
C PRO A 4 0.08 11.19 -37.21
N THR A 5 1.12 11.77 -37.80
CA THR A 5 2.02 11.09 -38.76
C THR A 5 3.42 10.95 -38.20
N ALA A 6 3.88 9.69 -38.15
CA ALA A 6 5.18 9.24 -37.70
C ALA A 6 6.34 9.61 -38.65
N ARG A 7 7.55 9.79 -38.08
CA ARG A 7 8.79 9.48 -38.80
C ARG A 7 9.88 9.00 -37.84
N ALA A 8 10.49 7.89 -38.25
CA ALA A 8 11.39 7.01 -37.54
C ALA A 8 12.78 7.58 -37.27
N ALA A 9 13.35 7.21 -36.12
CA ALA A 9 14.79 7.06 -35.91
C ALA A 9 15.02 5.68 -35.28
N ALA A 10 15.78 4.85 -35.99
CA ALA A 10 16.19 3.51 -35.58
C ALA A 10 17.69 3.53 -35.28
N SER A 11 18.09 3.04 -34.11
CA SER A 11 19.38 2.40 -33.82
C SER A 11 19.30 1.77 -32.43
N SER A 12 19.00 0.47 -32.38
CA SER A 12 19.91 -0.58 -31.90
C SER A 12 20.08 -0.63 -30.37
N PHE A 13 19.20 -1.39 -29.71
CA PHE A 13 19.52 -2.05 -28.45
C PHE A 13 18.78 -3.39 -28.41
N ASP A 14 19.50 -4.40 -27.93
CA ASP A 14 19.29 -5.82 -28.19
C ASP A 14 17.92 -6.36 -27.74
N ALA A 15 17.28 -7.09 -28.63
CA ALA A 15 16.12 -7.92 -28.35
C ALA A 15 16.60 -9.36 -28.11
N ASP A 16 16.81 -9.72 -26.85
CA ASP A 16 16.89 -11.12 -26.41
C ASP A 16 16.00 -11.31 -25.16
N GLY A 17 14.84 -11.96 -25.37
CA GLY A 17 13.79 -12.28 -24.37
C GLY A 17 12.41 -11.74 -24.78
N PRO A 18 11.32 -12.54 -24.87
CA PRO A 18 10.97 -13.69 -24.03
C PRO A 18 10.77 -15.02 -24.81
N GLU A 19 11.49 -15.23 -25.91
CA GLU A 19 11.44 -16.52 -26.61
C GLU A 19 12.27 -17.62 -25.91
N ALA A 20 13.32 -17.25 -25.16
CA ALA A 20 14.17 -18.21 -24.45
C ALA A 20 13.46 -18.92 -23.26
N PHE A 21 12.62 -18.21 -22.50
CA PHE A 21 11.91 -18.78 -21.34
C PHE A 21 10.72 -19.67 -21.76
N ARG A 22 10.03 -19.33 -22.86
CA ARG A 22 9.03 -20.22 -23.47
C ARG A 22 9.66 -21.42 -24.18
N SER A 23 10.83 -21.24 -24.80
CA SER A 23 11.59 -22.33 -25.41
C SER A 23 12.13 -23.31 -24.36
N GLY A 24 12.60 -22.83 -23.20
CA GLY A 24 13.04 -23.67 -22.08
C GLY A 24 11.92 -24.49 -21.45
N THR A 25 10.77 -23.88 -21.17
CA THR A 25 9.59 -24.58 -20.60
C THR A 25 8.89 -25.51 -21.62
N LEU A 26 8.91 -25.19 -22.92
CA LEU A 26 8.45 -26.09 -23.97
C LEU A 26 9.42 -27.25 -24.22
N ASN A 27 10.73 -27.02 -24.16
CA ASN A 27 11.73 -28.09 -24.27
C ASN A 27 11.69 -29.02 -23.07
N LEU A 28 11.53 -28.50 -21.84
CA LEU A 28 11.32 -29.33 -20.63
C LEU A 28 10.02 -30.14 -20.70
N LYS A 29 8.93 -29.57 -21.23
CA LYS A 29 7.69 -30.31 -21.47
C LYS A 29 7.82 -31.34 -22.60
N MET A 30 8.52 -31.03 -23.70
CA MET A 30 8.78 -31.98 -24.79
C MET A 30 9.71 -33.11 -24.34
N ASP A 31 10.73 -32.81 -23.53
CA ASP A 31 11.63 -33.81 -22.95
C ASP A 31 10.91 -34.66 -21.90
N ALA A 32 10.06 -34.08 -21.05
CA ALA A 32 9.23 -34.83 -20.10
C ALA A 32 8.16 -35.71 -20.79
N ILE A 33 7.56 -35.22 -21.89
CA ILE A 33 6.63 -36.01 -22.72
C ILE A 33 7.38 -37.09 -23.50
N SER A 34 8.58 -36.79 -24.03
CA SER A 34 9.47 -37.74 -24.71
C SER A 34 9.97 -38.84 -23.76
N GLU A 35 10.32 -38.48 -22.52
CA GLU A 35 10.67 -39.41 -21.44
C GLU A 35 9.46 -40.24 -21.02
N HIS A 36 8.29 -39.63 -20.77
CA HIS A 36 7.08 -40.38 -20.43
C HIS A 36 6.62 -41.31 -21.56
N VAL A 37 6.73 -40.91 -22.82
CA VAL A 37 6.41 -41.73 -23.99
C VAL A 37 7.46 -42.82 -24.22
N SER A 38 8.73 -42.57 -23.93
CA SER A 38 9.79 -43.58 -24.03
C SER A 38 9.78 -44.57 -22.84
N LEU A 39 9.26 -44.18 -21.67
CA LEU A 39 9.04 -45.04 -20.52
C LEU A 39 7.77 -45.87 -20.62
N VAL A 40 6.66 -45.27 -21.05
CA VAL A 40 5.47 -46.03 -21.49
C VAL A 40 5.86 -46.96 -22.64
N GLY A 41 6.71 -46.49 -23.57
CA GLY A 41 7.32 -47.29 -24.62
C GLY A 41 8.19 -48.44 -24.10
N ALA A 42 9.01 -48.20 -23.07
CA ALA A 42 9.84 -49.21 -22.43
C ALA A 42 9.01 -50.23 -21.63
N GLU A 43 7.94 -49.78 -21.00
CA GLU A 43 6.96 -50.60 -20.29
C GLU A 43 6.11 -51.44 -21.24
N THR A 44 5.69 -50.89 -22.37
CA THR A 44 5.08 -51.65 -23.47
C THR A 44 6.08 -52.61 -24.10
N LEU A 45 7.36 -52.24 -24.23
CA LEU A 45 8.42 -53.15 -24.70
C LEU A 45 8.71 -54.26 -23.70
N LEU A 46 8.48 -54.03 -22.41
CA LEU A 46 8.60 -55.02 -21.34
C LEU A 46 7.44 -56.02 -21.39
N LEU A 47 6.22 -55.48 -21.53
CA LEU A 47 5.02 -56.27 -21.78
C LEU A 47 5.16 -57.02 -23.10
N GLU A 48 5.73 -56.44 -24.16
CA GLU A 48 5.99 -57.11 -25.44
C GLU A 48 7.17 -58.09 -25.37
N SER A 49 8.18 -57.87 -24.53
CA SER A 49 9.27 -58.83 -24.33
C SER A 49 8.81 -60.05 -23.53
N LEU A 50 7.94 -59.85 -22.54
CA LEU A 50 7.28 -60.92 -21.78
C LEU A 50 6.13 -61.57 -22.56
N ALA A 51 5.44 -60.81 -23.44
CA ALA A 51 4.33 -61.26 -24.29
C ALA A 51 4.77 -61.65 -25.72
N ARG A 52 6.08 -61.73 -26.00
CA ARG A 52 6.55 -62.20 -27.30
C ARG A 52 6.33 -63.71 -27.38
N ALA A 53 5.16 -64.06 -27.89
CA ALA A 53 4.86 -65.35 -28.44
C ALA A 53 5.87 -65.65 -29.58
N LYS A 54 7.02 -66.25 -29.24
CA LYS A 54 7.49 -67.33 -30.09
C LYS A 54 6.65 -68.55 -29.74
N ARG A 55 5.46 -68.62 -30.34
CA ARG A 55 4.93 -69.94 -30.71
C ARG A 55 6.08 -70.61 -31.45
N SER A 56 6.56 -71.72 -30.93
CA SER A 56 7.38 -72.62 -31.72
C SER A 56 6.52 -73.00 -32.93
N SER A 57 6.70 -72.33 -34.07
CA SER A 57 6.26 -72.88 -35.34
C SER A 57 7.24 -74.00 -35.69
N ALA A 58 7.20 -75.08 -34.91
CA ALA A 58 7.70 -76.37 -35.36
C ALA A 58 6.72 -76.90 -36.41
N VAL A 59 6.65 -76.23 -37.55
CA VAL A 59 6.17 -76.83 -38.78
C VAL A 59 7.34 -77.60 -39.34
N VAL A 60 7.27 -78.92 -39.24
CA VAL A 60 8.02 -79.80 -40.12
C VAL A 60 7.49 -79.56 -41.53
N SER A 61 8.30 -78.96 -42.40
CA SER A 61 8.06 -78.95 -43.84
C SER A 61 9.35 -79.31 -44.60
N ASP A 62 9.63 -80.62 -44.60
CA ASP A 62 10.15 -81.47 -45.69
C ASP A 62 11.34 -80.99 -46.60
N PRO A 63 11.88 -81.79 -47.53
CA PRO A 63 13.31 -82.07 -47.55
C PRO A 63 13.97 -81.49 -48.81
N ARG A 64 15.29 -81.67 -48.88
CA ARG A 64 16.21 -81.36 -49.99
C ARG A 64 16.92 -80.03 -49.83
N TYR A 65 18.23 -80.13 -50.08
CA TYR A 65 19.26 -79.09 -50.08
C TYR A 65 19.75 -78.66 -48.71
N ARG A 66 21.05 -78.55 -48.44
CA ARG A 66 22.26 -79.16 -49.02
C ARG A 66 23.32 -78.79 -47.99
N ARG A 67 24.22 -79.72 -47.71
CA ARG A 67 25.46 -79.49 -46.98
C ARG A 67 26.19 -78.28 -47.58
N THR A 68 26.28 -77.17 -46.85
CA THR A 68 27.26 -76.11 -47.10
C THR A 68 28.33 -76.18 -46.02
N THR A 69 29.38 -76.91 -46.38
CA THR A 69 30.72 -76.73 -45.83
C THR A 69 31.10 -75.25 -45.91
N ILE A 70 31.25 -74.60 -44.75
CA ILE A 70 32.14 -73.44 -44.66
C ILE A 70 33.52 -74.03 -44.44
N MET A 71 34.26 -74.20 -45.55
CA MET A 71 35.71 -74.30 -45.50
C MET A 71 36.22 -72.96 -45.00
N ARG A 72 37.00 -72.97 -43.92
CA ARG A 72 38.05 -72.00 -43.72
C ARG A 72 39.33 -72.69 -44.17
N ASP A 73 39.95 -72.11 -45.19
CA ASP A 73 41.29 -72.45 -45.61
C ASP A 73 42.27 -72.09 -44.47
N ASP A 74 43.32 -72.89 -44.36
CA ASP A 74 44.47 -72.78 -43.44
C ASP A 74 44.30 -73.43 -42.06
N GLU A 75 44.52 -74.76 -41.97
CA GLU A 75 45.60 -75.39 -41.17
C GLU A 75 45.47 -76.93 -41.06
N PRO A 76 46.59 -77.67 -40.86
CA PRO A 76 46.71 -79.05 -41.31
C PRO A 76 46.36 -80.14 -40.26
N LEU A 77 45.68 -81.18 -40.78
CA LEU A 77 45.82 -82.61 -40.47
C LEU A 77 45.89 -83.06 -39.00
N PHE A 78 44.75 -83.57 -38.50
CA PHE A 78 44.72 -84.65 -37.52
C PHE A 78 43.79 -85.77 -38.01
N GLN A 79 44.37 -86.92 -38.36
CA GLN A 79 43.66 -88.13 -38.81
C GLN A 79 42.95 -88.82 -37.65
N PRO A 80 41.71 -89.32 -37.83
CA PRO A 80 41.18 -90.39 -37.00
C PRO A 80 41.09 -91.70 -37.78
N HIS A 81 41.72 -92.72 -37.20
CA HIS A 81 41.74 -94.10 -37.64
C HIS A 81 40.34 -94.70 -37.86
N ALA A 82 40.31 -95.62 -38.83
CA ALA A 82 39.20 -96.46 -39.23
C ALA A 82 38.40 -97.04 -38.04
N LYS A 83 37.10 -96.74 -37.99
CA LYS A 83 36.13 -97.49 -37.19
C LYS A 83 35.44 -98.50 -38.10
N GLY A 84 35.50 -99.75 -37.66
CA GLY A 84 35.23 -100.94 -38.45
C GLY A 84 33.77 -101.17 -38.82
N ASP A 85 33.64 -101.93 -39.92
CA ASP A 85 32.47 -102.54 -40.55
C ASP A 85 31.69 -103.53 -39.64
N GLY A 86 31.38 -103.16 -38.40
CA GLY A 86 30.70 -104.02 -37.43
C GLY A 86 29.20 -103.75 -37.24
N ALA A 87 28.71 -102.56 -37.60
CA ALA A 87 27.35 -102.12 -37.25
C ALA A 87 26.33 -102.27 -38.40
N ALA A 88 26.77 -102.61 -39.62
CA ALA A 88 25.89 -102.85 -40.77
C ALA A 88 25.46 -104.32 -40.90
N GLN A 89 26.11 -105.26 -40.20
CA GLN A 89 25.83 -106.70 -40.29
C GLN A 89 24.77 -107.26 -39.32
N VAL A 90 24.22 -106.44 -38.41
CA VAL A 90 23.14 -106.88 -37.49
C VAL A 90 21.74 -106.53 -38.03
N ARG A 91 21.64 -105.80 -39.15
CA ARG A 91 20.36 -105.56 -39.87
C ARG A 91 20.10 -106.51 -41.04
N SER A 92 21.04 -107.40 -41.36
CA SER A 92 20.93 -108.38 -42.47
C SER A 92 20.74 -109.84 -42.01
N LEU A 93 20.55 -110.09 -40.71
CA LEU A 93 20.17 -111.42 -40.20
C LEU A 93 18.64 -111.62 -40.24
N GLY A 94 18.08 -111.53 -41.44
CA GLY A 94 16.67 -111.84 -41.75
C GLY A 94 16.45 -112.56 -43.09
N ASP A 95 17.42 -112.50 -44.01
CA ASP A 95 17.19 -112.89 -45.41
C ASP A 95 18.02 -114.09 -45.91
N ALA A 96 18.55 -114.91 -45.01
CA ALA A 96 19.27 -116.13 -45.42
C ALA A 96 18.96 -117.35 -44.52
N ALA A 97 17.80 -117.99 -44.75
CA ALA A 97 17.58 -119.39 -44.42
C ALA A 97 16.82 -120.07 -45.57
N PRO A 98 17.29 -121.21 -46.11
CA PRO A 98 16.65 -121.88 -47.23
C PRO A 98 15.60 -122.88 -46.72
N GLY A 99 14.34 -122.66 -47.11
CA GLY A 99 13.29 -123.68 -47.02
C GLY A 99 11.99 -123.18 -46.42
N GLY A 100 10.92 -123.20 -47.24
CA GLY A 100 9.54 -123.12 -46.76
C GLY A 100 8.79 -121.89 -47.26
N ARG A 101 8.15 -122.03 -48.43
CA ARG A 101 7.00 -121.20 -48.80
C ARG A 101 5.97 -121.29 -47.68
N GLY A 102 5.66 -120.16 -47.05
CA GLY A 102 4.60 -120.10 -46.05
C GLY A 102 4.66 -118.83 -45.22
N VAL A 103 3.94 -117.81 -45.68
CA VAL A 103 3.44 -116.68 -44.87
C VAL A 103 4.52 -115.72 -44.35
N GLY A 104 4.84 -114.73 -45.18
CA GLY A 104 5.27 -113.43 -44.68
C GLY A 104 4.14 -112.78 -43.88
N ARG A 105 3.91 -113.23 -42.63
CA ARG A 105 3.24 -112.39 -41.64
C ARG A 105 4.22 -111.27 -41.38
N ARG A 106 4.02 -110.13 -42.04
CA ARG A 106 4.36 -108.84 -41.43
C ARG A 106 3.84 -108.97 -40.01
N LEU A 107 4.72 -108.91 -39.01
CA LEU A 107 4.28 -108.86 -37.62
C LEU A 107 3.57 -107.51 -37.47
N GLU A 108 2.31 -107.44 -37.90
CA GLU A 108 1.43 -106.29 -37.75
C GLU A 108 1.45 -105.84 -36.29
N GLY A 109 1.59 -106.77 -35.34
CA GLY A 109 1.79 -106.48 -33.93
C GLY A 109 3.07 -105.71 -33.58
N VAL A 110 4.21 -105.92 -34.27
CA VAL A 110 5.46 -105.20 -34.01
C VAL A 110 5.46 -103.82 -34.67
N HIS A 111 4.89 -103.70 -35.87
CA HIS A 111 4.66 -102.39 -36.50
C HIS A 111 3.59 -101.57 -35.75
N ALA A 112 2.53 -102.21 -35.28
CA ALA A 112 1.52 -101.59 -34.42
C ALA A 112 2.08 -101.24 -33.04
N MET A 113 2.97 -102.06 -32.46
CA MET A 113 3.64 -101.72 -31.19
C MET A 113 4.63 -100.55 -31.37
N LYS A 114 5.37 -100.50 -32.48
CA LYS A 114 6.28 -99.39 -32.78
C LYS A 114 5.51 -98.10 -33.04
N GLY A 115 4.42 -98.16 -33.82
CA GLY A 115 3.50 -97.03 -34.05
C GLY A 115 2.80 -96.58 -32.77
N SER A 116 2.35 -97.51 -31.91
CA SER A 116 1.77 -97.19 -30.59
C SER A 116 2.79 -96.59 -29.61
N ARG A 117 4.07 -96.98 -29.69
CA ARG A 117 5.14 -96.36 -28.91
C ARG A 117 5.50 -94.97 -29.44
N GLU A 118 5.49 -94.78 -30.76
CA GLU A 118 5.70 -93.50 -31.42
C GLU A 118 4.59 -92.50 -31.07
N GLU A 119 3.34 -92.95 -31.14
CA GLU A 119 2.16 -92.17 -30.75
C GLU A 119 2.16 -91.84 -29.26
N ARG A 120 2.50 -92.81 -28.39
CA ARG A 120 2.65 -92.50 -26.96
C ARG A 120 3.79 -91.53 -26.68
N HIS A 121 4.92 -91.64 -27.37
CA HIS A 121 6.03 -90.70 -27.25
C HIS A 121 5.61 -89.30 -27.73
N SER A 122 4.91 -89.19 -28.88
CA SER A 122 4.46 -87.90 -29.39
C SER A 122 3.41 -87.26 -28.48
N LEU A 123 2.50 -88.05 -27.91
CA LEU A 123 1.52 -87.60 -26.92
C LEU A 123 2.21 -87.12 -25.63
N THR A 124 3.23 -87.82 -25.13
CA THR A 124 3.99 -87.38 -23.95
C THR A 124 4.76 -86.08 -24.22
N THR A 125 5.37 -85.91 -25.40
CA THR A 125 6.02 -84.64 -25.75
C THR A 125 5.03 -83.50 -25.96
N ALA A 126 3.86 -83.77 -26.54
CA ALA A 126 2.82 -82.75 -26.71
C ALA A 126 2.21 -82.30 -25.37
N ALA A 127 2.03 -83.25 -24.44
CA ALA A 127 1.58 -82.95 -23.08
C ALA A 127 2.62 -82.10 -22.31
N TRP A 128 3.92 -82.37 -22.51
CA TRP A 128 4.99 -81.52 -21.98
C TRP A 128 4.94 -80.10 -22.56
N ASP A 129 4.77 -79.95 -23.88
CA ASP A 129 4.68 -78.63 -24.51
C ASP A 129 3.48 -77.84 -23.96
N GLU A 130 2.33 -78.48 -23.77
CA GLU A 130 1.12 -77.86 -23.20
C GLU A 130 1.31 -77.48 -21.71
N GLU A 131 1.91 -78.36 -20.91
CA GLU A 131 2.20 -78.08 -19.49
C GLU A 131 3.24 -76.96 -19.32
N ARG A 132 4.31 -76.99 -20.13
CA ARG A 132 5.34 -75.93 -20.17
C ARG A 132 4.70 -74.59 -20.50
N ASP A 133 3.87 -74.56 -21.54
CA ASP A 133 3.21 -73.32 -21.98
C ASP A 133 2.24 -72.81 -20.91
N SER A 134 1.47 -73.71 -20.26
CA SER A 134 0.58 -73.36 -19.14
C SER A 134 1.33 -72.76 -17.94
N LEU A 135 2.43 -73.39 -17.52
CA LEU A 135 3.26 -72.90 -16.41
C LEU A 135 3.91 -71.54 -16.74
N CYS A 136 4.32 -71.35 -17.99
CA CYS A 136 4.85 -70.07 -18.46
C CYS A 136 3.77 -68.98 -18.50
N GLU A 137 2.54 -69.30 -18.91
CA GLU A 137 1.42 -68.35 -18.89
C GLU A 137 1.02 -67.97 -17.45
N GLU A 138 0.97 -68.91 -16.52
CA GLU A 138 0.73 -68.60 -15.10
C GLU A 138 1.77 -67.61 -14.53
N ALA A 139 3.05 -67.81 -14.89
CA ALA A 139 4.14 -66.90 -14.55
C ALA A 139 3.91 -65.50 -15.13
N ARG A 140 3.56 -65.44 -16.41
CA ARG A 140 3.31 -64.19 -17.15
C ARG A 140 2.14 -63.42 -16.54
N GLU A 141 1.05 -64.10 -16.21
CA GLU A 141 -0.11 -63.47 -15.57
C GLU A 141 0.24 -62.92 -14.18
N ARG A 142 1.06 -63.64 -13.40
CA ARG A 142 1.53 -63.17 -12.09
C ARG A 142 2.39 -61.92 -12.23
N VAL A 143 3.36 -61.92 -13.14
CA VAL A 143 4.21 -60.74 -13.42
C VAL A 143 3.38 -59.58 -13.94
N ALA A 144 2.42 -59.82 -14.85
CA ALA A 144 1.54 -58.79 -15.38
C ALA A 144 0.68 -58.13 -14.28
N ARG A 145 0.16 -58.91 -13.33
CA ARG A 145 -0.55 -58.38 -12.15
C ARG A 145 0.37 -57.54 -11.27
N ALA A 146 1.59 -57.99 -11.00
CA ALA A 146 2.57 -57.26 -10.19
C ALA A 146 2.95 -55.92 -10.84
N VAL A 147 3.20 -55.91 -12.16
CA VAL A 147 3.47 -54.69 -12.93
C VAL A 147 2.27 -53.74 -12.93
N GLY A 148 1.04 -54.26 -13.09
CA GLY A 148 -0.18 -53.45 -13.02
C GLY A 148 -0.35 -52.75 -11.66
N ALA A 149 -0.15 -53.49 -10.57
CA ALA A 149 -0.22 -52.94 -9.21
C ALA A 149 0.90 -51.91 -8.95
N PHE A 150 2.11 -52.16 -9.45
CA PHE A 150 3.21 -51.20 -9.38
C PHE A 150 2.88 -49.89 -10.12
N ARG A 151 2.39 -49.97 -11.36
CA ARG A 151 2.01 -48.80 -12.15
C ARG A 151 0.97 -47.94 -11.45
N GLU A 152 -0.05 -48.58 -10.88
CA GLU A 152 -1.11 -47.88 -10.16
C GLU A 152 -0.59 -47.14 -8.91
N ARG A 153 0.37 -47.74 -8.18
CA ARG A 153 1.03 -47.07 -7.04
C ARG A 153 1.89 -45.90 -7.49
N MET A 154 2.66 -46.06 -8.57
CA MET A 154 3.48 -44.98 -9.13
C MET A 154 2.62 -43.81 -9.61
N GLN A 155 1.52 -44.08 -10.30
CA GLN A 155 0.60 -43.03 -10.77
C GLN A 155 -0.02 -42.25 -9.60
N ARG A 156 -0.53 -42.94 -8.57
CA ARG A 156 -1.06 -42.26 -7.37
C ARG A 156 -0.02 -41.39 -6.69
N SER A 157 1.23 -41.83 -6.65
CA SER A 157 2.33 -41.05 -6.10
C SER A 157 2.66 -39.84 -6.97
N ASP A 158 2.65 -39.98 -8.30
CA ASP A 158 2.86 -38.87 -9.24
C ASP A 158 1.73 -37.82 -9.05
N ASP A 159 0.47 -38.25 -8.96
CA ASP A 159 -0.69 -37.38 -8.74
C ASP A 159 -0.62 -36.67 -7.37
N ALA A 160 -0.17 -37.38 -6.32
CA ALA A 160 -0.01 -36.81 -4.98
C ALA A 160 1.12 -35.76 -4.94
N MET A 161 2.22 -36.00 -5.64
CA MET A 161 3.32 -35.04 -5.75
C MET A 161 2.89 -33.80 -6.55
N ALA A 162 2.20 -33.99 -7.67
CA ALA A 162 1.64 -32.89 -8.47
C ALA A 162 0.62 -32.04 -7.68
N SER A 163 -0.19 -32.68 -6.84
CA SER A 163 -1.15 -31.98 -5.98
C SER A 163 -0.44 -31.10 -4.94
N ARG A 164 0.68 -31.56 -4.36
CA ARG A 164 1.47 -30.77 -3.41
C ARG A 164 2.17 -29.57 -4.07
N THR A 165 2.70 -29.75 -5.28
CA THR A 165 3.42 -28.70 -6.00
C THR A 165 2.50 -27.72 -6.73
N SER A 166 1.18 -28.00 -6.78
CA SER A 166 0.17 -27.12 -7.40
C SER A 166 0.10 -25.72 -6.76
N VAL A 167 0.53 -25.58 -5.50
CA VAL A 167 0.56 -24.29 -4.81
C VAL A 167 1.43 -23.26 -5.54
N TYR A 168 2.48 -23.70 -6.24
CA TYR A 168 3.39 -22.81 -6.97
C TYR A 168 2.75 -22.18 -8.22
N ASP A 169 1.65 -22.76 -8.69
CA ASP A 169 0.99 -22.33 -9.92
C ASP A 169 0.08 -21.10 -9.69
N ASP A 170 -0.32 -20.81 -8.45
CA ASP A 170 -1.24 -19.72 -8.07
C ASP A 170 -0.61 -18.76 -7.04
N ASP A 171 -0.49 -17.48 -7.40
CA ASP A 171 0.13 -16.45 -6.57
C ASP A 171 -0.67 -16.20 -5.27
N ASP A 172 -2.00 -16.30 -5.33
CA ASP A 172 -2.85 -16.14 -4.15
C ASP A 172 -2.69 -17.31 -3.17
N ALA A 173 -2.44 -18.51 -3.70
CA ALA A 173 -2.16 -19.68 -2.87
C ALA A 173 -0.77 -19.58 -2.24
N LEU A 174 0.25 -19.20 -3.02
CA LEU A 174 1.62 -18.91 -2.55
C LEU A 174 1.64 -17.89 -1.41
N MET A 175 0.83 -16.83 -1.49
CA MET A 175 0.75 -15.79 -0.46
C MET A 175 0.19 -16.27 0.88
N ARG A 176 -0.60 -17.34 0.90
CA ARG A 176 -1.15 -17.91 2.14
C ARG A 176 -0.17 -18.83 2.86
N VAL A 177 0.90 -19.24 2.19
CA VAL A 177 1.85 -20.25 2.67
C VAL A 177 3.08 -19.56 3.27
N GLU A 178 3.57 -20.12 4.37
CA GLU A 178 4.79 -19.66 5.05
C GLU A 178 6.05 -20.30 4.46
N GLU A 179 7.22 -19.72 4.75
CA GLU A 179 8.50 -20.21 4.23
C GLU A 179 8.76 -21.68 4.59
N ASP A 180 8.47 -22.03 5.85
CA ASP A 180 8.67 -23.39 6.38
C ASP A 180 7.77 -24.40 5.68
N GLU A 181 6.55 -23.99 5.31
CA GLU A 181 5.62 -24.83 4.57
C GLU A 181 6.12 -25.07 3.14
N VAL A 182 6.62 -24.04 2.44
CA VAL A 182 7.23 -24.21 1.10
C VAL A 182 8.46 -25.12 1.14
N ARG A 183 9.31 -24.97 2.16
CA ARG A 183 10.47 -25.86 2.37
C ARG A 183 10.05 -27.29 2.68
N SER A 184 9.00 -27.46 3.49
CA SER A 184 8.50 -28.79 3.90
C SER A 184 7.99 -29.63 2.71
N VAL A 185 7.48 -28.99 1.65
CA VAL A 185 7.02 -29.70 0.44
C VAL A 185 8.17 -30.51 -0.18
N TRP A 186 9.37 -29.93 -0.29
CA TRP A 186 10.52 -30.67 -0.80
C TRP A 186 11.00 -31.74 0.18
N ASP A 187 11.05 -31.43 1.48
CA ASP A 187 11.44 -32.41 2.49
C ASP A 187 10.53 -33.64 2.48
N GLU A 188 9.22 -33.47 2.27
CA GLU A 188 8.28 -34.59 2.11
C GLU A 188 8.56 -35.40 0.84
N ILE A 189 8.85 -34.73 -0.29
CA ILE A 189 9.16 -35.40 -1.55
C ILE A 189 10.47 -36.20 -1.43
N ALA A 190 11.52 -35.55 -0.94
CA ALA A 190 12.86 -36.10 -0.81
C ALA A 190 12.94 -37.22 0.24
N ASN A 191 12.30 -37.04 1.40
CA ASN A 191 12.45 -37.98 2.52
C ASN A 191 11.35 -39.06 2.57
N ALA A 192 10.15 -38.80 2.02
CA ALA A 192 9.07 -39.78 2.04
C ALA A 192 8.80 -40.38 0.66
N SER A 193 8.53 -39.56 -0.36
CA SER A 193 8.08 -40.06 -1.67
C SER A 193 9.17 -40.83 -2.41
N ILE A 194 10.37 -40.25 -2.56
CA ILE A 194 11.47 -40.86 -3.34
C ILE A 194 11.94 -42.20 -2.74
N PRO A 195 12.21 -42.32 -1.42
CA PRO A 195 12.63 -43.59 -0.84
C PRO A 195 11.54 -44.67 -0.92
N THR A 196 10.27 -44.27 -0.76
CA THR A 196 9.15 -45.20 -0.86
C THR A 196 9.02 -45.77 -2.28
N ARG A 197 9.14 -44.94 -3.31
CA ARG A 197 9.11 -45.37 -4.72
C ARG A 197 10.29 -46.28 -5.08
N SER A 198 11.48 -45.95 -4.56
CA SER A 198 12.66 -46.81 -4.63
C SER A 198 12.37 -48.21 -4.07
N SER A 199 11.72 -48.30 -2.91
CA SER A 199 11.35 -49.59 -2.30
C SER A 199 10.32 -50.37 -3.12
N TRP A 200 9.43 -49.69 -3.85
CA TRP A 200 8.46 -50.35 -4.73
C TRP A 200 9.12 -50.97 -5.96
N ILE A 201 10.16 -50.34 -6.49
CA ILE A 201 10.99 -50.93 -7.56
C ILE A 201 11.64 -52.21 -7.06
N ASP A 202 12.24 -52.18 -5.86
CA ASP A 202 12.88 -53.38 -5.28
C ASP A 202 11.87 -54.49 -4.99
N ALA A 203 10.66 -54.14 -4.53
CA ALA A 203 9.58 -55.10 -4.31
C ALA A 203 9.09 -55.73 -5.62
N LEU A 204 9.00 -54.97 -6.71
CA LEU A 204 8.64 -55.50 -8.04
C LEU A 204 9.70 -56.49 -8.53
N VAL A 205 10.98 -56.16 -8.38
CA VAL A 205 12.09 -57.05 -8.75
C VAL A 205 12.03 -58.35 -7.94
N ALA A 206 11.82 -58.25 -6.63
CA ALA A 206 11.69 -59.42 -5.77
C ALA A 206 10.50 -60.32 -6.17
N GLU A 207 9.36 -59.74 -6.53
CA GLU A 207 8.18 -60.51 -6.97
C GLU A 207 8.42 -61.23 -8.31
N ILE A 208 9.11 -60.57 -9.25
CA ILE A 208 9.52 -61.20 -10.52
C ILE A 208 10.50 -62.35 -10.27
N ASP A 209 11.49 -62.15 -9.39
CA ASP A 209 12.45 -63.20 -9.03
C ASP A 209 11.78 -64.41 -8.36
N VAL A 210 10.76 -64.19 -7.51
CA VAL A 210 9.97 -65.25 -6.89
C VAL A 210 9.18 -66.01 -7.94
N ALA A 211 8.47 -65.31 -8.83
CA ALA A 211 7.72 -65.94 -9.92
C ALA A 211 8.64 -66.77 -10.84
N GLU A 212 9.82 -66.25 -11.20
CA GLU A 212 10.80 -66.96 -12.02
C GLU A 212 11.31 -68.24 -11.32
N LYS A 213 11.61 -68.18 -10.02
CA LYS A 213 12.08 -69.34 -9.23
C LYS A 213 11.02 -70.43 -9.14
N GLU A 214 9.80 -70.08 -8.78
CA GLU A 214 8.70 -71.06 -8.66
C GLU A 214 8.43 -71.78 -9.98
N VAL A 215 8.44 -71.05 -11.10
CA VAL A 215 8.17 -71.62 -12.43
C VAL A 215 9.31 -72.52 -12.88
N LYS A 216 10.56 -72.16 -12.58
CA LYS A 216 11.73 -73.03 -12.82
C LYS A 216 11.67 -74.32 -12.02
N GLU A 217 11.24 -74.27 -10.77
CA GLU A 217 11.07 -75.47 -9.93
C GLU A 217 10.00 -76.38 -10.50
N LYS A 218 8.81 -75.85 -10.82
CA LYS A 218 7.72 -76.62 -11.44
C LYS A 218 8.10 -77.21 -12.80
N LEU A 219 8.75 -76.43 -13.67
CA LEU A 219 9.26 -76.92 -14.97
C LEU A 219 10.28 -78.04 -14.80
N ARG A 220 11.14 -77.96 -13.79
CA ARG A 220 12.12 -79.01 -13.49
C ARG A 220 11.45 -80.30 -13.01
N GLU A 221 10.45 -80.18 -12.14
CA GLU A 221 9.67 -81.33 -11.65
C GLU A 221 8.91 -82.01 -12.80
N SER A 222 8.18 -81.24 -13.62
CA SER A 222 7.46 -81.77 -14.79
C SER A 222 8.41 -82.38 -15.83
N MET A 223 9.55 -81.73 -16.13
CA MET A 223 10.57 -82.29 -17.03
C MET A 223 11.09 -83.65 -16.53
N THR A 224 11.31 -83.80 -15.23
CA THR A 224 11.76 -85.07 -14.64
C THR A 224 10.71 -86.17 -14.85
N TYR A 225 9.43 -85.85 -14.62
CA TYR A 225 8.31 -86.76 -14.87
C TYR A 225 8.20 -87.16 -16.35
N VAL A 226 8.36 -86.19 -17.26
CA VAL A 226 8.33 -86.42 -18.71
C VAL A 226 9.48 -87.31 -19.16
N ILE A 227 10.70 -87.11 -18.64
CA ILE A 227 11.85 -87.97 -18.92
C ILE A 227 11.56 -89.42 -18.50
N ASP A 228 11.04 -89.63 -17.29
CA ASP A 228 10.70 -90.97 -16.79
C ASP A 228 9.60 -91.64 -17.65
N ALA A 229 8.59 -90.87 -18.07
CA ALA A 229 7.53 -91.33 -18.96
C ALA A 229 8.06 -91.70 -20.36
N LEU A 230 8.94 -90.88 -20.95
CA LEU A 230 9.56 -91.14 -22.25
C LEU A 230 10.48 -92.38 -22.19
N VAL A 231 11.21 -92.57 -21.10
CA VAL A 231 12.03 -93.77 -20.86
C VAL A 231 11.14 -95.01 -20.75
N ALA A 232 10.00 -94.92 -20.07
CA ALA A 232 9.04 -96.02 -19.93
C ALA A 232 8.35 -96.41 -21.26
N VAL A 233 8.08 -95.45 -22.15
CA VAL A 233 7.52 -95.71 -23.49
C VAL A 233 8.50 -96.48 -24.39
N ALA A 234 9.82 -96.31 -24.18
CA ALA A 234 10.89 -97.03 -24.89
C ALA A 234 10.77 -96.98 -26.43
N HIS A 235 10.35 -95.83 -26.96
CA HIS A 235 10.34 -95.54 -28.40
C HIS A 235 11.71 -95.07 -28.91
N LYS A 236 12.37 -94.20 -28.14
CA LYS A 236 13.74 -93.72 -28.38
C LYS A 236 14.73 -94.36 -27.40
N THR A 237 16.02 -94.32 -27.74
CA THR A 237 17.08 -94.75 -26.84
C THR A 237 17.25 -93.77 -25.68
N ARG A 238 17.74 -94.25 -24.53
CA ARG A 238 18.00 -93.41 -23.36
C ARG A 238 18.89 -92.20 -23.69
N GLY A 239 19.93 -92.38 -24.50
CA GLY A 239 20.81 -91.29 -24.92
C GLY A 239 20.13 -90.26 -25.84
N GLU A 240 19.07 -90.63 -26.58
CA GLU A 240 18.27 -89.68 -27.38
C GLU A 240 17.28 -88.90 -26.50
N ILE A 241 16.73 -89.52 -25.46
CA ILE A 241 15.86 -88.86 -24.48
C ILE A 241 16.66 -87.87 -23.62
N GLU A 242 17.86 -88.25 -23.19
CA GLU A 242 18.77 -87.37 -22.45
C GLU A 242 19.23 -86.16 -23.29
N ARG A 243 19.45 -86.33 -24.60
CA ARG A 243 19.73 -85.20 -25.51
C ARG A 243 18.53 -84.27 -25.67
N TYR A 244 17.33 -84.83 -25.85
CA TYR A 244 16.10 -84.04 -25.90
C TYR A 244 15.91 -83.19 -24.64
N ALA A 245 16.08 -83.80 -23.46
CA ALA A 245 16.02 -83.08 -22.19
C ALA A 245 17.10 -81.99 -22.07
N ALA A 246 18.33 -82.26 -22.55
CA ALA A 246 19.42 -81.28 -22.56
C ALA A 246 19.12 -80.09 -23.50
N ASP A 247 18.57 -80.35 -24.68
CA ASP A 247 18.19 -79.30 -25.63
C ASP A 247 17.05 -78.44 -25.08
N GLU A 248 16.04 -79.05 -24.47
CA GLU A 248 14.88 -78.35 -23.90
C GLU A 248 15.24 -77.53 -22.65
N THR A 249 16.04 -78.10 -21.74
CA THR A 249 16.56 -77.35 -20.58
C THR A 249 17.51 -76.23 -21.00
N SER A 250 18.31 -76.43 -22.06
CA SER A 250 19.15 -75.37 -22.64
C SER A 250 18.31 -74.23 -23.24
N ALA A 251 17.22 -74.55 -23.94
CA ALA A 251 16.29 -73.56 -24.48
C ALA A 251 15.61 -72.74 -23.37
N LEU A 252 15.11 -73.38 -22.31
CA LEU A 252 14.52 -72.72 -21.15
C LEU A 252 15.53 -71.84 -20.40
N ASN A 253 16.76 -72.32 -20.22
CA ASN A 253 17.83 -71.53 -19.60
C ASN A 253 18.18 -70.30 -20.42
N LYS A 254 18.25 -70.43 -21.75
CA LYS A 254 18.50 -69.29 -22.65
C LYS A 254 17.39 -68.24 -22.52
N GLN A 255 16.13 -68.67 -22.52
CA GLN A 255 14.99 -67.78 -22.35
C GLN A 255 15.06 -67.06 -20.99
N SER A 256 15.35 -67.78 -19.90
CA SER A 256 15.50 -67.16 -18.58
C SER A 256 16.64 -66.13 -18.51
N ILE A 257 17.76 -66.35 -19.22
CA ILE A 257 18.84 -65.37 -19.29
C ILE A 257 18.39 -64.11 -20.04
N GLU A 258 17.62 -64.27 -21.13
CA GLU A 258 17.02 -63.16 -21.87
C GLU A 258 16.02 -62.38 -20.99
N ASP A 259 15.17 -63.07 -20.22
CA ASP A 259 14.21 -62.47 -19.29
C ASP A 259 14.93 -61.67 -18.19
N ARG A 260 15.96 -62.23 -17.54
CA ARG A 260 16.77 -61.53 -16.54
C ARG A 260 17.46 -60.30 -17.09
N ARG A 261 17.93 -60.36 -18.33
CA ARG A 261 18.50 -59.19 -19.02
C ARG A 261 17.44 -58.12 -19.25
N GLY A 262 16.23 -58.52 -19.63
CA GLY A 262 15.08 -57.61 -19.77
C GLY A 262 14.72 -56.93 -18.45
N VAL A 263 14.67 -57.69 -17.35
CA VAL A 263 14.40 -57.15 -16.00
C VAL A 263 15.51 -56.20 -15.55
N ALA A 264 16.79 -56.53 -15.77
CA ALA A 264 17.90 -55.65 -15.42
C ALA A 264 17.85 -54.32 -16.20
N GLU A 265 17.52 -54.37 -17.49
CA GLU A 265 17.35 -53.17 -18.32
C GLU A 265 16.12 -52.34 -17.89
N LEU A 266 15.01 -52.99 -17.50
CA LEU A 266 13.88 -52.31 -16.89
C LEU A 266 14.30 -51.55 -15.65
N VAL A 267 14.93 -52.25 -14.69
CA VAL A 267 15.31 -51.67 -13.40
C VAL A 267 16.19 -50.47 -13.64
N LYS A 268 17.16 -50.58 -14.55
CA LYS A 268 17.99 -49.45 -14.97
C LYS A 268 17.14 -48.27 -15.44
N ARG A 269 16.19 -48.47 -16.34
CA ARG A 269 15.32 -47.41 -16.85
C ARG A 269 14.41 -46.80 -15.78
N LEU A 270 13.81 -47.61 -14.91
CA LEU A 270 12.99 -47.14 -13.80
C LEU A 270 13.83 -46.29 -12.84
N ARG A 271 15.03 -46.74 -12.50
CA ARG A 271 15.96 -45.99 -11.64
C ARG A 271 16.38 -44.67 -12.30
N THR A 272 16.65 -44.67 -13.61
CA THR A 272 16.94 -43.45 -14.37
C THR A 272 15.76 -42.47 -14.34
N ARG A 273 14.54 -42.95 -14.59
CA ARG A 273 13.31 -42.14 -14.50
C ARG A 273 13.17 -41.48 -13.14
N GLU A 274 13.41 -42.21 -12.06
CA GLU A 274 13.27 -41.67 -10.71
C GLU A 274 14.27 -40.54 -10.44
N VAL A 275 15.51 -40.66 -10.92
CA VAL A 275 16.51 -39.59 -10.82
C VAL A 275 16.14 -38.38 -11.67
N GLU A 276 15.60 -38.59 -12.88
CA GLU A 276 15.11 -37.49 -13.73
C GLU A 276 13.91 -36.79 -13.12
N MET A 277 12.98 -37.54 -12.53
CA MET A 277 11.84 -37.00 -11.80
C MET A 277 12.28 -36.20 -10.58
N GLU A 278 13.20 -36.73 -9.77
CA GLU A 278 13.79 -36.01 -8.63
C GLU A 278 14.36 -34.66 -9.07
N LYS A 279 15.14 -34.63 -10.16
CA LYS A 279 15.69 -33.39 -10.72
C LYS A 279 14.59 -32.42 -11.18
N ARG A 280 13.55 -32.92 -11.85
CA ARG A 280 12.44 -32.08 -12.34
C ARG A 280 11.64 -31.48 -11.18
N GLU A 281 11.33 -32.27 -10.16
CA GLU A 281 10.59 -31.79 -8.98
C GLU A 281 11.44 -30.86 -8.11
N PHE A 282 12.74 -31.12 -8.00
CA PHE A 282 13.66 -30.20 -7.31
C PHE A 282 13.71 -28.84 -8.02
N ALA A 283 13.90 -28.83 -9.35
CA ALA A 283 13.89 -27.60 -10.13
C ALA A 283 12.56 -26.84 -10.02
N ARG A 284 11.43 -27.57 -10.03
CA ARG A 284 10.10 -26.97 -9.85
C ARG A 284 9.92 -26.36 -8.46
N TRP A 285 10.44 -27.03 -7.43
CA TRP A 285 10.45 -26.50 -6.07
C TRP A 285 11.35 -25.26 -5.94
N GLU A 286 12.56 -25.27 -6.52
CA GLU A 286 13.45 -24.11 -6.53
C GLU A 286 12.79 -22.90 -7.21
N GLU A 287 12.19 -23.09 -8.38
CA GLU A 287 11.44 -22.03 -9.09
C GLU A 287 10.25 -21.54 -8.25
N GLY A 288 9.52 -22.46 -7.61
CA GLY A 288 8.42 -22.13 -6.70
C GLY A 288 8.87 -21.32 -5.49
N LEU A 289 10.02 -21.65 -4.90
CA LEU A 289 10.62 -20.94 -3.77
C LEU A 289 11.09 -19.53 -4.18
N GLU A 290 11.74 -19.40 -5.32
CA GLU A 290 12.12 -18.09 -5.88
C GLU A 290 10.89 -17.22 -6.15
N LYS A 291 9.85 -17.81 -6.72
CA LYS A 291 8.57 -17.14 -6.97
C LYS A 291 7.91 -16.70 -5.66
N TRP A 292 7.87 -17.57 -4.65
CA TRP A 292 7.35 -17.23 -3.31
C TRP A 292 8.07 -16.03 -2.70
N ARG A 293 9.42 -16.03 -2.73
CA ARG A 293 10.24 -14.91 -2.22
C ARG A 293 9.92 -13.61 -2.95
N ARG A 294 9.73 -13.67 -4.26
CA ARG A 294 9.41 -12.52 -5.10
C ARG A 294 8.05 -11.93 -4.76
N VAL A 295 7.01 -12.76 -4.76
CA VAL A 295 5.63 -12.32 -4.48
C VAL A 295 5.52 -11.77 -3.07
N ARG A 296 6.18 -12.37 -2.08
CA ARG A 296 6.24 -11.84 -0.70
C ARG A 296 6.94 -10.48 -0.62
N THR A 297 8.10 -10.34 -1.26
CA THR A 297 8.83 -9.06 -1.33
C THR A 297 7.97 -7.98 -1.98
N GLU A 298 7.37 -8.26 -3.14
CA GLU A 298 6.51 -7.31 -3.86
C GLU A 298 5.28 -6.92 -3.03
N HIS A 299 4.67 -7.88 -2.34
CA HIS A 299 3.53 -7.64 -1.47
C HIS A 299 3.88 -6.73 -0.29
N CYS A 300 4.96 -7.01 0.44
CA CYS A 300 5.38 -6.17 1.57
C CYS A 300 5.65 -4.73 1.14
N ILE A 301 6.29 -4.54 -0.04
CA ILE A 301 6.51 -3.20 -0.60
C ILE A 301 5.17 -2.54 -0.95
N ALA A 302 4.24 -3.26 -1.58
CA ALA A 302 2.93 -2.74 -1.94
C ALA A 302 2.08 -2.37 -0.71
N GLU A 303 2.15 -3.15 0.37
CA GLU A 303 1.49 -2.82 1.65
C GLU A 303 2.04 -1.52 2.24
N TYR A 304 3.36 -1.32 2.20
CA TYR A 304 3.98 -0.08 2.67
C TYR A 304 3.62 1.12 1.78
N GLU A 305 3.62 0.97 0.46
CA GLU A 305 3.15 1.99 -0.48
C GLU A 305 1.70 2.39 -0.18
N ALA A 306 0.83 1.40 0.04
CA ALA A 306 -0.57 1.64 0.40
C ALA A 306 -0.70 2.35 1.76
N LEU A 307 0.15 2.00 2.73
CA LEU A 307 0.19 2.66 4.03
C LEU A 307 0.59 4.14 3.90
N ILE A 308 1.66 4.45 3.16
CA ILE A 308 2.13 5.83 2.93
C ILE A 308 1.12 6.65 2.13
N ALA A 309 0.41 6.03 1.20
CA ALA A 309 -0.66 6.66 0.44
C ALA A 309 -1.97 6.78 1.22
N SER A 310 -2.09 6.12 2.38
CA SER A 310 -3.33 6.11 3.16
C SER A 310 -3.65 7.47 3.77
N ASP A 311 -4.94 7.77 3.90
CA ASP A 311 -5.42 8.97 4.58
C ASP A 311 -4.92 9.07 6.03
N ALA A 312 -4.63 7.93 6.67
CA ALA A 312 -4.12 7.90 8.04
C ALA A 312 -2.77 8.64 8.18
N LEU A 313 -1.91 8.59 7.15
CA LEU A 313 -0.61 9.28 7.14
C LEU A 313 -0.63 10.56 6.30
N GLN A 314 -1.43 10.62 5.22
CA GLN A 314 -1.53 11.81 4.34
C GLN A 314 -2.38 12.93 4.96
N ASP A 315 -3.55 12.61 5.50
CA ASP A 315 -4.45 13.54 6.21
C ASP A 315 -4.98 12.97 7.53
N PRO A 316 -4.09 12.93 8.56
CA PRO A 316 -4.44 12.37 9.85
C PRO A 316 -5.67 13.07 10.45
N PRO A 317 -6.59 12.33 11.09
CA PRO A 317 -7.77 12.92 11.71
C PRO A 317 -7.39 13.96 12.78
N THR A 318 -6.28 13.76 13.50
CA THR A 318 -5.79 14.71 14.50
C THR A 318 -5.44 16.06 13.88
N ARG A 319 -4.91 16.09 12.66
CA ARG A 319 -4.62 17.34 11.93
C ARG A 319 -5.91 18.09 11.62
N ARG A 320 -6.96 17.41 11.16
CA ARG A 320 -8.27 18.03 10.89
C ARG A 320 -8.89 18.61 12.15
N GLU A 321 -8.87 17.87 13.25
CA GLU A 321 -9.37 18.34 14.56
C GLU A 321 -8.60 19.56 15.08
N LEU A 322 -7.27 19.57 14.91
CA LEU A 322 -6.43 20.71 15.28
C LEU A 322 -6.75 21.95 14.42
N MET A 323 -6.96 21.77 13.11
CA MET A 323 -7.31 22.88 12.22
C MET A 323 -8.71 23.46 12.51
N GLU A 324 -9.69 22.62 12.80
CA GLU A 324 -11.03 23.06 13.21
C GLU A 324 -10.99 23.83 14.55
N SER A 325 -10.21 23.32 15.50
CA SER A 325 -10.00 23.97 16.80
C SER A 325 -9.30 25.33 16.64
N LEU A 326 -8.30 25.39 15.75
CA LEU A 326 -7.56 26.61 15.45
C LEU A 326 -8.46 27.66 14.77
N ALA A 327 -9.29 27.26 13.80
CA ALA A 327 -10.27 28.13 13.16
C ALA A 327 -11.29 28.69 14.15
N THR A 328 -11.79 27.85 15.06
CA THR A 328 -12.70 28.27 16.14
C THR A 328 -12.03 29.29 17.06
N HIS A 329 -10.76 29.05 17.43
CA HIS A 329 -9.98 29.99 18.22
C HIS A 329 -9.74 31.32 17.48
N GLN A 330 -9.41 31.30 16.18
CA GLN A 330 -9.26 32.51 15.37
C GLN A 330 -10.53 33.35 15.36
N ALA A 331 -11.69 32.72 15.14
CA ALA A 331 -12.97 33.42 15.16
C ALA A 331 -13.25 34.06 16.53
N GLY A 332 -12.97 33.32 17.62
CA GLY A 332 -13.11 33.83 18.99
C GLY A 332 -12.15 34.99 19.31
N ALA A 333 -10.89 34.89 18.88
CA ALA A 333 -9.88 35.94 19.05
C ALA A 333 -10.29 37.22 18.30
N HIS A 334 -10.72 37.09 17.05
CA HIS A 334 -11.23 38.21 16.26
C HIS A 334 -12.45 38.86 16.91
N ALA A 335 -13.43 38.06 17.35
CA ALA A 335 -14.61 38.56 18.06
C ALA A 335 -14.23 39.32 19.34
N SER A 336 -13.26 38.83 20.10
CA SER A 336 -12.74 39.50 21.31
C SER A 336 -12.05 40.83 21.00
N LEU A 337 -11.35 40.94 19.86
CA LEU A 337 -10.80 42.22 19.39
C LEU A 337 -11.91 43.20 19.02
N VAL A 338 -12.93 42.75 18.29
CA VAL A 338 -14.10 43.57 17.93
C VAL A 338 -14.86 44.04 19.17
N GLU A 339 -15.08 43.16 20.15
CA GLU A 339 -15.71 43.52 21.42
C GLU A 339 -14.89 44.62 22.17
N ASN A 340 -13.56 44.52 22.14
CA ASN A 340 -12.72 45.57 22.71
C ASN A 340 -12.93 46.91 21.99
N VAL A 341 -13.08 46.90 20.66
CA VAL A 341 -13.41 48.11 19.88
C VAL A 341 -14.78 48.66 20.26
N GLU A 342 -15.81 47.81 20.35
CA GLU A 342 -17.16 48.24 20.73
C GLU A 342 -17.22 48.81 22.16
N ARG A 343 -16.40 48.30 23.07
CA ARG A 343 -16.29 48.83 24.45
C ARG A 343 -15.92 50.32 24.46
N LEU A 344 -15.13 50.77 23.49
CA LEU A 344 -14.83 52.19 23.32
C LEU A 344 -16.08 52.98 22.93
N GLY A 345 -16.89 52.46 21.99
CA GLY A 345 -18.10 53.14 21.51
C GLY A 345 -19.21 53.27 22.57
N ARG A 346 -19.27 52.34 23.53
CA ARG A 346 -20.22 52.38 24.65
C ARG A 346 -19.86 53.44 25.70
N ASN A 347 -18.60 53.83 25.79
CA ASN A 347 -18.13 54.86 26.71
C ASN A 347 -18.17 56.23 25.99
N HIS A 348 -18.72 57.25 26.64
CA HIS A 348 -18.91 58.57 26.03
C HIS A 348 -17.63 59.09 25.35
N LEU A 349 -17.67 59.27 24.02
CA LEU A 349 -16.60 59.90 23.28
C LEU A 349 -16.64 61.43 23.46
N PRO A 350 -15.48 62.10 23.51
CA PRO A 350 -14.12 61.54 23.47
C PRO A 350 -13.59 61.13 24.87
N PRO A 351 -12.85 60.02 25.00
CA PRO A 351 -12.26 59.58 26.26
C PRO A 351 -11.01 60.42 26.65
N GLY A 352 -10.54 60.25 27.88
CA GLY A 352 -9.24 60.78 28.33
C GLY A 352 -8.07 59.85 28.00
N THR A 353 -6.84 60.36 28.01
CA THR A 353 -5.64 59.61 27.59
C THR A 353 -5.39 58.35 28.45
N GLN A 354 -5.63 58.43 29.77
CA GLN A 354 -5.50 57.27 30.68
C GLN A 354 -6.45 56.11 30.32
N TYR A 355 -7.63 56.42 29.79
CA TYR A 355 -8.57 55.38 29.36
C TYR A 355 -8.08 54.71 28.07
N ILE A 356 -7.52 55.49 27.13
CA ILE A 356 -6.94 54.96 25.89
C ILE A 356 -5.73 54.05 26.18
N GLU A 357 -4.87 54.40 27.13
CA GLU A 357 -3.76 53.53 27.55
C GLU A 357 -4.25 52.18 28.09
N ARG A 358 -5.28 52.17 28.93
CA ARG A 358 -5.89 50.91 29.41
C ARG A 358 -6.59 50.12 28.30
N TRP A 359 -7.10 50.81 27.30
CA TRP A 359 -7.77 50.19 26.16
C TRP A 359 -6.77 49.57 25.18
N GLU A 360 -5.63 50.23 24.96
CA GLU A 360 -4.45 49.72 24.24
C GLU A 360 -3.87 48.46 24.89
N GLN A 361 -3.67 48.47 26.21
CA GLN A 361 -3.29 47.26 26.97
C GLN A 361 -4.27 46.11 26.73
N GLY A 362 -5.56 46.41 26.53
CA GLY A 362 -6.56 45.40 26.16
C GLY A 362 -6.32 44.75 24.80
N PHE A 363 -5.71 45.44 23.83
CA PHE A 363 -5.28 44.84 22.57
C PHE A 363 -3.99 44.04 22.75
N GLU A 364 -3.01 44.58 23.47
CA GLU A 364 -1.72 43.90 23.72
C GLU A 364 -1.91 42.51 24.33
N VAL A 365 -2.70 42.41 25.41
CA VAL A 365 -3.00 41.12 26.07
C VAL A 365 -3.64 40.13 25.11
N ARG A 366 -4.61 40.58 24.29
CA ARG A 366 -5.31 39.71 23.32
C ARG A 366 -4.39 39.23 22.20
N HIS A 367 -3.52 40.10 21.69
CA HIS A 367 -2.53 39.73 20.68
C HIS A 367 -1.50 38.75 21.23
N GLU A 368 -1.02 38.97 22.45
CA GLU A 368 -0.11 38.03 23.13
C GLU A 368 -0.76 36.67 23.37
N ASP A 369 -1.99 36.64 23.88
CA ASP A 369 -2.71 35.41 24.14
C ASP A 369 -3.03 34.65 22.85
N HIS A 370 -3.43 35.36 21.79
CA HIS A 370 -3.60 34.76 20.47
C HIS A 370 -2.28 34.15 19.95
N GLY A 371 -1.17 34.89 20.07
CA GLY A 371 0.16 34.41 19.67
C GLY A 371 0.59 33.14 20.41
N LYS A 372 0.42 33.08 21.73
CA LYS A 372 0.74 31.88 22.55
C LYS A 372 -0.08 30.67 22.12
N VAL A 373 -1.37 30.86 21.84
CA VAL A 373 -2.24 29.76 21.41
C VAL A 373 -1.87 29.28 20.02
N VAL A 374 -1.57 30.19 19.08
CA VAL A 374 -1.06 29.83 17.75
C VAL A 374 0.25 29.03 17.85
N ASP A 375 1.21 29.49 18.66
CA ASP A 375 2.48 28.80 18.87
C ASP A 375 2.25 27.37 19.41
N HIS A 376 1.35 27.21 20.39
CA HIS A 376 0.97 25.90 20.93
C HIS A 376 0.32 24.97 19.90
N PHE A 377 -0.53 25.51 19.00
CA PHE A 377 -1.11 24.70 17.92
C PHE A 377 -0.05 24.28 16.89
N LEU A 378 0.88 25.16 16.53
CA LEU A 378 1.99 24.83 15.63
C LEU A 378 2.92 23.77 16.24
N GLU A 379 3.22 23.87 17.54
CA GLU A 379 3.98 22.85 18.26
C GLU A 379 3.27 21.49 18.23
N LYS A 380 1.96 21.44 18.44
CA LYS A 380 1.18 20.21 18.32
C LYS A 380 1.19 19.62 16.91
N LEU A 381 1.00 20.45 15.88
CA LEU A 381 1.06 19.98 14.49
C LEU A 381 2.42 19.39 14.14
N ARG A 382 3.51 20.04 14.58
CA ARG A 382 4.88 19.52 14.42
C ARG A 382 5.09 18.22 15.19
N ALA A 383 4.60 18.14 16.43
CA ALA A 383 4.69 16.92 17.23
C ALA A 383 3.94 15.74 16.58
N ASP A 384 2.73 15.99 16.06
CA ASP A 384 1.97 14.98 15.33
C ASP A 384 2.70 14.51 14.07
N GLU A 385 3.28 15.42 13.28
CA GLU A 385 4.09 15.05 12.11
C GLU A 385 5.33 14.25 12.51
N THR A 386 6.04 14.63 13.58
CA THR A 386 7.20 13.85 14.04
C THR A 386 6.81 12.43 14.48
N ARG A 387 5.63 12.26 15.10
CA ARG A 387 5.11 10.95 15.49
C ARG A 387 4.78 10.10 14.25
N ILE A 388 4.12 10.67 13.26
CA ILE A 388 3.75 10.01 12.00
C ILE A 388 5.00 9.62 11.21
N SER A 389 5.98 10.52 11.11
CA SER A 389 7.26 10.24 10.45
C SER A 389 8.03 9.12 11.16
N ALA A 390 7.98 9.06 12.50
CA ALA A 390 8.57 7.96 13.26
C ALA A 390 7.86 6.62 13.00
N GLU A 391 6.54 6.61 12.91
CA GLU A 391 5.73 5.41 12.57
C GLU A 391 6.05 4.92 11.14
N ALA A 392 6.12 5.82 10.17
CA ALA A 392 6.52 5.52 8.80
C ALA A 392 7.97 4.98 8.70
N SER A 393 8.87 5.49 9.54
CA SER A 393 10.26 5.02 9.60
C SER A 393 10.37 3.64 10.26
N GLN A 394 9.62 3.40 11.33
CA GLN A 394 9.61 2.10 12.00
C GLN A 394 9.06 1.00 11.08
N THR A 395 7.97 1.30 10.36
CA THR A 395 7.38 0.37 9.38
C THR A 395 8.28 0.17 8.16
N PHE A 396 9.08 1.17 7.77
CA PHE A 396 10.11 1.02 6.75
C PHE A 396 11.23 0.08 7.20
N GLU A 397 11.69 0.17 8.46
CA GLU A 397 12.72 -0.74 8.97
C GLU A 397 12.21 -2.19 9.06
N THR A 398 10.94 -2.41 9.41
CA THR A 398 10.34 -3.75 9.34
C THR A 398 10.25 -4.25 7.90
N LEU A 399 9.82 -3.41 6.96
CA LEU A 399 9.82 -3.74 5.53
C LEU A 399 11.23 -4.13 5.05
N ARG A 400 12.23 -3.32 5.40
CA ARG A 400 13.62 -3.57 5.02
C ARG A 400 14.11 -4.92 5.56
N ALA A 401 13.81 -5.23 6.82
CA ALA A 401 14.18 -6.51 7.43
C ALA A 401 13.48 -7.68 6.73
N ASP A 402 12.21 -7.53 6.36
CA ASP A 402 11.44 -8.57 5.65
C ASP A 402 11.96 -8.79 4.23
N VAL A 403 12.24 -7.73 3.46
CA VAL A 403 12.83 -7.83 2.12
C VAL A 403 14.21 -8.51 2.17
N GLN A 404 15.05 -8.13 3.15
CA GLN A 404 16.35 -8.79 3.37
C GLN A 404 16.19 -10.27 3.76
N ARG A 405 15.20 -10.59 4.60
CA ARG A 405 14.92 -11.97 5.01
C ARG A 405 14.49 -12.84 3.83
N TYR A 406 13.61 -12.34 2.97
CA TYR A 406 13.13 -13.11 1.82
C TYR A 406 14.21 -13.30 0.75
N ALA A 407 15.16 -12.37 0.63
CA ALA A 407 16.31 -12.49 -0.27
C ALA A 407 15.91 -12.84 -1.72
N ALA A 408 14.86 -12.19 -2.22
CA ALA A 408 14.30 -12.46 -3.55
C ALA A 408 15.18 -11.94 -4.70
N TYR A 409 15.91 -10.85 -4.45
CA TYR A 409 16.78 -10.17 -5.41
C TYR A 409 18.18 -9.99 -4.81
N ASP A 410 19.15 -9.57 -5.62
CA ASP A 410 20.46 -9.14 -5.15
C ASP A 410 20.38 -7.87 -4.28
N GLU A 411 21.40 -7.63 -3.45
CA GLU A 411 21.40 -6.51 -2.50
C GLU A 411 21.28 -5.14 -3.18
N GLU A 412 21.86 -4.97 -4.37
CA GLU A 412 21.80 -3.70 -5.13
C GLU A 412 20.38 -3.44 -5.65
N THR A 413 19.75 -4.45 -6.25
CA THR A 413 18.36 -4.36 -6.73
C THR A 413 17.38 -4.17 -5.58
N GLN A 414 17.55 -4.88 -4.45
CA GLN A 414 16.71 -4.67 -3.26
C GLN A 414 16.80 -3.23 -2.76
N PHE A 415 18.01 -2.67 -2.69
CA PHE A 415 18.22 -1.29 -2.26
C PHE A 415 17.55 -0.31 -3.22
N ALA A 416 17.75 -0.46 -4.53
CA ALA A 416 17.13 0.41 -5.54
C ALA A 416 15.59 0.37 -5.47
N MET A 417 15.01 -0.82 -5.31
CA MET A 417 13.57 -0.98 -5.15
C MET A 417 13.05 -0.29 -3.89
N LEU A 418 13.71 -0.46 -2.74
CA LEU A 418 13.32 0.21 -1.50
C LEU A 418 13.48 1.73 -1.58
N GLU A 419 14.53 2.21 -2.25
CA GLU A 419 14.76 3.65 -2.45
C GLU A 419 13.66 4.30 -3.30
N GLU A 420 13.35 3.70 -4.45
CA GLU A 420 12.37 4.23 -5.39
C GLU A 420 10.94 4.12 -4.84
N ARG A 421 10.56 2.95 -4.33
CA ARG A 421 9.16 2.61 -4.03
C ARG A 421 8.74 2.90 -2.60
N ALA A 422 9.66 2.94 -1.64
CA ALA A 422 9.32 3.13 -0.24
C ALA A 422 9.92 4.43 0.33
N MET A 423 11.24 4.62 0.20
CA MET A 423 11.92 5.78 0.78
C MET A 423 11.50 7.09 0.12
N THR A 424 11.47 7.15 -1.22
CA THR A 424 11.12 8.37 -1.96
C THR A 424 9.69 8.85 -1.65
N PRO A 425 8.65 8.00 -1.67
CA PRO A 425 7.31 8.39 -1.25
C PRO A 425 7.21 8.85 0.21
N ALA A 426 7.92 8.17 1.12
CA ALA A 426 7.91 8.54 2.54
C ALA A 426 8.53 9.92 2.79
N VAL A 427 9.64 10.23 2.11
CA VAL A 427 10.28 11.56 2.15
C VAL A 427 9.38 12.62 1.54
N LYS A 428 8.80 12.37 0.36
CA LYS A 428 7.89 13.31 -0.31
C LYS A 428 6.69 13.67 0.58
N ARG A 429 6.08 12.67 1.23
CA ARG A 429 4.99 12.90 2.20
C ARG A 429 5.44 13.77 3.38
N ALA A 430 6.66 13.55 3.90
CA ALA A 430 7.22 14.37 4.98
C ALA A 430 7.40 15.83 4.55
N GLU A 431 7.93 16.05 3.35
CA GLU A 431 8.11 17.39 2.77
C GLU A 431 6.78 18.10 2.55
N GLU A 432 5.77 17.40 2.04
CA GLU A 432 4.41 17.94 1.83
C GLU A 432 3.74 18.33 3.16
N ALA A 433 3.90 17.50 4.20
CA ALA A 433 3.38 17.79 5.53
C ALA A 433 4.10 18.98 6.18
N GLN A 434 5.42 19.07 6.07
CA GLN A 434 6.19 20.21 6.57
C GLN A 434 5.81 21.50 5.84
N ALA A 435 5.69 21.45 4.51
CA ALA A 435 5.27 22.59 3.71
C ALA A 435 3.85 23.05 4.07
N PHE A 436 2.96 22.13 4.46
CA PHE A 436 1.64 22.49 5.01
C PHE A 436 1.76 23.25 6.33
N ILE A 437 2.56 22.76 7.29
CA ILE A 437 2.78 23.42 8.58
C ILE A 437 3.36 24.83 8.37
N ASP A 438 4.35 24.97 7.48
CA ASP A 438 4.99 26.26 7.19
C ASP A 438 4.00 27.27 6.56
N ARG A 439 3.09 26.81 5.70
CA ARG A 439 2.01 27.65 5.16
C ARG A 439 1.05 28.11 6.25
N VAL A 440 0.66 27.22 7.16
CA VAL A 440 -0.21 27.56 8.29
C VAL A 440 0.48 28.57 9.21
N GLU A 441 1.75 28.37 9.53
CA GLU A 441 2.53 29.31 10.34
C GLU A 441 2.61 30.69 9.68
N THR A 442 2.96 30.73 8.39
CA THR A 442 3.06 31.99 7.64
C THR A 442 1.74 32.75 7.66
N PHE A 443 0.63 32.07 7.35
CA PHE A 443 -0.70 32.66 7.37
C PHE A 443 -1.09 33.21 8.74
N MET A 444 -0.84 32.45 9.82
CA MET A 444 -1.18 32.88 11.18
C MET A 444 -0.35 34.09 11.62
N ARG A 445 0.94 34.13 11.26
CA ARG A 445 1.83 35.26 11.57
C ARG A 445 1.43 36.52 10.82
N GLU A 446 1.09 36.41 9.54
CA GLU A 446 0.61 37.52 8.72
C GLU A 446 -0.72 38.08 9.25
N GLN A 447 -1.66 37.20 9.60
CA GLN A 447 -2.93 37.60 10.20
C GLN A 447 -2.72 38.35 11.53
N ALA A 448 -1.89 37.81 12.42
CA ALA A 448 -1.60 38.45 13.70
C ALA A 448 -0.93 39.83 13.51
N ALA A 449 -0.03 39.97 12.54
CA ALA A 449 0.60 41.24 12.20
C ALA A 449 -0.40 42.27 11.66
N ASP A 450 -1.30 41.86 10.77
CA ASP A 450 -2.37 42.73 10.23
C ASP A 450 -3.34 43.18 11.33
N TRP A 451 -3.76 42.28 12.23
CA TRP A 451 -4.61 42.64 13.36
C TRP A 451 -3.93 43.62 14.31
N LYS A 452 -2.63 43.43 14.55
CA LYS A 452 -1.83 44.35 15.38
C LYS A 452 -1.73 45.73 14.74
N ASP A 453 -1.34 45.82 13.46
CA ASP A 453 -1.25 47.09 12.72
C ASP A 453 -2.59 47.85 12.69
N LYS A 454 -3.71 47.15 12.45
CA LYS A 454 -5.05 47.75 12.51
C LYS A 454 -5.39 48.28 13.90
N SER A 455 -5.06 47.54 14.96
CA SER A 455 -5.30 47.97 16.34
C SER A 455 -4.44 49.19 16.72
N GLU A 456 -3.17 49.22 16.32
CA GLU A 456 -2.25 50.35 16.56
C GLU A 456 -2.74 51.63 15.87
N LYS A 457 -3.13 51.53 14.60
CA LYS A 457 -3.71 52.66 13.84
C LYS A 457 -4.95 53.22 14.52
N LEU A 458 -5.80 52.35 15.06
CA LEU A 458 -7.01 52.75 15.77
C LEU A 458 -6.68 53.42 17.11
N VAL A 459 -5.76 52.86 17.89
CA VAL A 459 -5.27 53.45 19.14
C VAL A 459 -4.66 54.82 18.90
N ASP A 460 -3.82 54.99 17.88
CA ASP A 460 -3.20 56.26 17.53
C ASP A 460 -4.20 57.32 17.08
N PHE A 461 -5.25 56.92 16.36
CA PHE A 461 -6.36 57.80 16.06
C PHE A 461 -7.06 58.28 17.35
N MET A 462 -7.41 57.36 18.25
CA MET A 462 -8.11 57.71 19.49
C MET A 462 -7.25 58.48 20.50
N ARG A 463 -5.94 58.22 20.51
CA ARG A 463 -4.96 58.99 21.30
C ARG A 463 -4.89 60.44 20.82
N ARG A 464 -4.93 60.69 19.51
CA ARG A 464 -5.03 62.06 18.95
C ARG A 464 -6.31 62.77 19.37
N VAL A 465 -7.45 62.07 19.33
CA VAL A 465 -8.76 62.60 19.78
C VAL A 465 -8.72 62.96 21.27
N SER A 466 -8.15 62.10 22.11
CA SER A 466 -8.06 62.30 23.57
C SER A 466 -7.15 63.46 23.95
N LYS A 467 -5.96 63.58 23.31
CA LYS A 467 -5.08 64.74 23.49
C LYS A 467 -5.74 66.05 23.06
N TYR A 468 -6.58 66.00 22.03
CA TYR A 468 -7.32 67.18 21.59
C TYR A 468 -8.36 67.64 22.63
N ARG A 469 -9.07 66.69 23.24
CA ARG A 469 -9.98 66.94 24.38
C ARG A 469 -9.22 67.55 25.58
N GLU A 470 -8.09 66.99 25.97
CA GLU A 470 -7.29 67.50 27.09
C GLU A 470 -6.77 68.93 26.82
N LYS A 471 -6.33 69.21 25.59
CA LYS A 471 -5.93 70.56 25.18
C LYS A 471 -7.08 71.57 25.29
N HIS A 472 -8.30 71.15 24.95
CA HIS A 472 -9.49 71.98 25.10
C HIS A 472 -9.80 72.26 26.58
N PHE A 473 -9.74 71.24 27.46
CA PHE A 473 -9.91 71.44 28.91
C PHE A 473 -8.88 72.41 29.47
N ALA A 474 -7.60 72.23 29.14
CA ALA A 474 -6.53 73.12 29.60
C ALA A 474 -6.72 74.57 29.10
N LYS A 475 -7.23 74.76 27.87
CA LYS A 475 -7.52 76.10 27.34
C LYS A 475 -8.74 76.74 28.03
N THR A 476 -9.77 75.95 28.30
CA THR A 476 -10.98 76.37 29.04
C THR A 476 -10.63 76.81 30.46
N GLU A 477 -9.80 76.02 31.16
CA GLU A 477 -9.27 76.34 32.49
C GLU A 477 -8.45 77.63 32.45
N LYS A 478 -7.52 77.75 31.49
CA LYS A 478 -6.73 78.97 31.31
C LYS A 478 -7.58 80.22 31.05
N ILE A 479 -8.62 80.14 30.20
CA ILE A 479 -9.53 81.27 29.95
C ILE A 479 -10.19 81.72 31.27
N HIS A 480 -10.59 80.76 32.11
CA HIS A 480 -11.19 81.06 33.40
C HIS A 480 -10.17 81.65 34.39
N GLU A 481 -8.99 81.05 34.50
CA GLU A 481 -7.90 81.52 35.36
C GLU A 481 -7.44 82.94 34.98
N ASP A 482 -7.22 83.19 33.69
CA ASP A 482 -6.83 84.52 33.17
C ASP A 482 -7.91 85.55 33.50
N ASN A 483 -9.20 85.19 33.41
CA ASN A 483 -10.31 86.07 33.76
C ASN A 483 -10.38 86.38 35.26
N VAL A 484 -10.20 85.36 36.11
CA VAL A 484 -10.17 85.52 37.57
C VAL A 484 -8.97 86.37 37.99
N ALA A 485 -7.80 86.17 37.37
CA ALA A 485 -6.62 86.98 37.59
C ALA A 485 -6.83 88.44 37.15
N GLU A 486 -7.48 88.67 36.00
CA GLU A 486 -7.83 90.01 35.53
C GLU A 486 -8.77 90.72 36.52
N LEU A 487 -9.80 90.04 37.03
CA LEU A 487 -10.68 90.59 38.08
C LEU A 487 -9.93 90.87 39.39
N ALA A 488 -9.02 89.99 39.80
CA ALA A 488 -8.22 90.17 41.00
C ALA A 488 -7.26 91.37 40.87
N THR A 489 -6.62 91.55 39.71
CA THR A 489 -5.76 92.71 39.43
C THR A 489 -6.54 94.02 39.37
N GLN A 490 -7.72 94.03 38.74
CA GLN A 490 -8.62 95.18 38.75
C GLN A 490 -9.04 95.56 40.18
N ARG A 491 -9.37 94.55 41.01
CA ARG A 491 -9.72 94.77 42.41
C ARG A 491 -8.55 95.32 43.23
N ALA A 492 -7.35 94.78 43.07
CA ALA A 492 -6.16 95.27 43.77
C ALA A 492 -5.78 96.70 43.36
N ALA A 493 -5.90 97.03 42.06
CA ALA A 493 -5.67 98.38 41.56
C ALA A 493 -6.72 99.36 42.11
N PHE A 494 -7.98 98.94 42.19
CA PHE A 494 -9.04 99.70 42.82
C PHE A 494 -8.76 99.94 44.30
N GLU A 495 -8.46 98.89 45.08
CA GLU A 495 -8.17 98.99 46.53
C GLU A 495 -7.00 99.95 46.81
N ALA A 496 -5.96 99.95 45.95
CA ALA A 496 -4.84 100.88 46.06
C ALA A 496 -5.25 102.33 45.77
N ARG A 497 -6.03 102.57 44.70
CA ARG A 497 -6.51 103.90 44.34
C ARG A 497 -7.53 104.45 45.34
N ASP A 498 -8.42 103.59 45.83
CA ASP A 498 -9.39 103.91 46.87
C ASP A 498 -8.69 104.33 48.16
N ALA A 499 -7.67 103.58 48.60
CA ALA A 499 -6.86 103.95 49.75
C ALA A 499 -6.14 105.30 49.58
N GLU A 500 -5.64 105.61 48.38
CA GLU A 500 -5.05 106.92 48.06
C GLU A 500 -6.10 108.05 48.14
N CYS A 501 -7.24 107.88 47.49
CA CYS A 501 -8.34 108.85 47.51
C CYS A 501 -8.89 109.07 48.94
N GLU A 502 -9.04 108.01 49.73
CA GLU A 502 -9.46 108.06 51.14
C GLU A 502 -8.45 108.80 52.02
N ASN A 503 -7.14 108.62 51.79
CA ASN A 503 -6.11 109.37 52.51
C ASN A 503 -6.14 110.86 52.15
N VAL A 504 -6.29 111.19 50.86
CA VAL A 504 -6.41 112.59 50.40
C VAL A 504 -7.69 113.22 50.95
N PHE A 505 -8.82 112.49 50.96
CA PHE A 505 -10.07 112.97 51.53
C PHE A 505 -9.93 113.25 53.04
N LYS A 506 -9.32 112.34 53.81
CA LYS A 506 -9.02 112.56 55.23
C LYS A 506 -8.16 113.79 55.46
N GLU A 507 -7.10 113.98 54.66
CA GLU A 507 -6.24 115.16 54.75
C GLU A 507 -7.02 116.45 54.47
N LYS A 508 -7.92 116.45 53.47
CA LYS A 508 -8.80 117.60 53.17
C LYS A 508 -9.79 117.88 54.31
N VAL A 509 -10.39 116.84 54.91
CA VAL A 509 -11.29 116.98 56.07
C VAL A 509 -10.54 117.51 57.30
N GLU A 510 -9.31 117.07 57.54
CA GLU A 510 -8.46 117.60 58.61
C GLU A 510 -8.09 119.07 58.38
N ARG A 511 -7.82 119.47 57.12
CA ARG A 511 -7.58 120.88 56.75
C ARG A 511 -8.81 121.75 56.97
N MET A 512 -10.02 121.26 56.66
CA MET A 512 -11.28 121.99 56.94
C MET A 512 -11.43 122.34 58.43
N ALA A 513 -10.97 121.48 59.34
CA ALA A 513 -11.03 121.74 60.78
C ALA A 513 -10.15 122.93 61.24
N THR A 514 -9.26 123.42 60.38
CA THR A 514 -8.34 124.54 60.64
C THR A 514 -8.71 125.84 59.89
N ALA A 515 -9.85 125.88 59.20
CA ALA A 515 -10.27 127.03 58.40
C ALA A 515 -10.48 128.30 59.24
N ALA A 516 -10.03 129.44 58.72
CA ALA A 516 -10.05 130.74 59.43
C ALA A 516 -11.26 131.62 59.05
N THR A 517 -11.91 131.37 57.91
CA THR A 517 -13.08 132.11 57.41
C THR A 517 -14.13 131.18 56.80
N GLU A 518 -15.37 131.66 56.67
CA GLU A 518 -16.49 130.91 56.07
C GLU A 518 -16.28 130.65 54.57
N GLU A 519 -15.70 131.62 53.84
CA GLU A 519 -15.34 131.47 52.43
C GLU A 519 -14.25 130.39 52.22
N ASP A 520 -13.24 130.34 53.09
CA ASP A 520 -12.20 129.29 53.05
C ASP A 520 -12.79 127.89 53.35
N LEU A 521 -13.78 127.82 54.24
CA LEU A 521 -14.46 126.57 54.59
C LEU A 521 -15.29 126.03 53.42
N ASP A 522 -16.00 126.89 52.69
CA ASP A 522 -16.78 126.51 51.51
C ASP A 522 -15.88 126.03 50.35
N GLU A 523 -14.72 126.67 50.15
CA GLU A 523 -13.74 126.22 49.15
C GLU A 523 -13.17 124.84 49.53
N MET A 524 -12.77 124.65 50.79
CA MET A 524 -12.28 123.35 51.27
C MET A 524 -13.37 122.26 51.28
N PHE A 525 -14.63 122.61 51.55
CA PHE A 525 -15.77 121.67 51.47
C PHE A 525 -16.03 121.23 50.04
N ASN A 526 -16.01 122.15 49.07
CA ASN A 526 -16.15 121.83 47.66
C ASN A 526 -14.99 120.95 47.16
N ASP A 527 -13.77 121.21 47.62
CA ASP A 527 -12.59 120.38 47.28
C ASP A 527 -12.66 118.98 47.91
N ALA A 528 -13.22 118.85 49.12
CA ALA A 528 -13.48 117.56 49.77
C ALA A 528 -14.60 116.77 49.07
N ASN A 529 -15.69 117.43 48.66
CA ASN A 529 -16.75 116.81 47.85
C ASN A 529 -16.24 116.36 46.48
N GLY A 530 -15.35 117.12 45.84
CA GLY A 530 -14.70 116.70 44.59
C GLY A 530 -13.93 115.38 44.75
N THR A 531 -13.23 115.18 45.88
CA THR A 531 -12.60 113.89 46.19
C THR A 531 -13.60 112.77 46.49
N LEU A 532 -14.78 113.08 47.04
CA LEU A 532 -15.84 112.09 47.24
C LEU A 532 -16.44 111.65 45.89
N ASP A 533 -16.61 112.58 44.95
CA ASP A 533 -17.03 112.30 43.56
C ASP A 533 -15.98 111.45 42.83
N ASP A 534 -14.68 111.66 43.09
CA ASP A 534 -13.60 110.82 42.57
C ASP A 534 -13.67 109.38 43.14
N ILE A 535 -13.98 109.23 44.43
CA ILE A 535 -14.22 107.91 45.05
C ILE A 535 -15.43 107.24 44.41
N GLU A 536 -16.57 107.94 44.28
CA GLU A 536 -17.77 107.37 43.64
C GLU A 536 -17.49 106.96 42.19
N THR A 537 -16.75 107.79 41.44
CA THR A 537 -16.34 107.50 40.06
C THR A 537 -15.47 106.25 40.01
N ASN A 538 -14.52 106.07 40.95
CA ASN A 538 -13.69 104.87 41.04
C ASN A 538 -14.53 103.59 41.29
N TYR A 539 -15.59 103.65 42.12
CA TYR A 539 -16.52 102.53 42.32
C TYR A 539 -17.34 102.23 41.06
N ARG A 540 -17.80 103.26 40.33
CA ARG A 540 -18.52 103.09 39.07
C ARG A 540 -17.62 102.49 37.99
N ASP A 541 -16.37 102.91 37.91
CA ASP A 541 -15.36 102.39 36.99
C ASP A 541 -15.00 100.94 37.32
N LEU A 542 -14.80 100.59 38.59
CA LEU A 542 -14.61 99.19 39.01
C LEU A 542 -15.81 98.33 38.62
N ARG A 543 -17.04 98.80 38.86
CA ARG A 543 -18.24 98.06 38.50
C ARG A 543 -18.34 97.86 36.99
N ALA A 544 -18.11 98.91 36.19
CA ALA A 544 -18.17 98.84 34.73
C ALA A 544 -17.08 97.90 34.17
N ASN A 545 -15.83 98.02 34.64
CA ASN A 545 -14.73 97.20 34.18
C ASN A 545 -14.85 95.75 34.65
N GLY A 546 -15.21 95.54 35.92
CA GLY A 546 -15.41 94.21 36.49
C GLY A 546 -16.58 93.45 35.87
N THR A 547 -17.69 94.13 35.55
CA THR A 547 -18.81 93.50 34.82
C THR A 547 -18.41 93.17 33.38
N ALA A 548 -17.73 94.08 32.67
CA ALA A 548 -17.24 93.81 31.31
C ALA A 548 -16.27 92.61 31.26
N THR A 549 -15.33 92.52 32.21
CA THR A 549 -14.41 91.38 32.32
C THR A 549 -15.17 90.10 32.68
N ALA A 550 -16.14 90.14 33.60
CA ALA A 550 -16.96 88.97 33.94
C ALA A 550 -17.82 88.47 32.77
N GLU A 551 -18.38 89.38 31.95
CA GLU A 551 -19.17 89.06 30.75
C GLU A 551 -18.32 88.46 29.62
N LYS A 552 -17.03 88.81 29.54
CA LYS A 552 -16.10 88.28 28.54
C LYS A 552 -15.81 86.79 28.73
N ASN A 553 -15.85 86.27 29.96
CA ASN A 553 -15.57 84.85 30.24
C ASN A 553 -16.56 83.89 29.54
N PRO A 554 -17.88 83.95 29.76
CA PRO A 554 -18.81 83.05 29.09
C PRO A 554 -18.77 83.16 27.57
N ILE A 555 -18.51 84.35 27.01
CA ILE A 555 -18.33 84.54 25.56
C ILE A 555 -17.09 83.78 25.08
N SER A 556 -15.94 84.01 25.70
CA SER A 556 -14.67 83.37 25.34
C SER A 556 -14.73 81.83 25.47
N GLN A 557 -15.42 81.33 26.50
CA GLN A 557 -15.67 79.90 26.70
C GLN A 557 -16.57 79.33 25.59
N SER A 558 -17.62 80.06 25.18
CA SER A 558 -18.52 79.63 24.11
C SER A 558 -17.85 79.58 22.74
N GLU A 559 -16.97 80.54 22.44
CA GLU A 559 -16.19 80.58 21.19
C GLU A 559 -15.21 79.40 21.14
N GLU A 560 -14.50 79.12 22.23
CA GLU A 560 -13.58 77.99 22.29
C GLU A 560 -14.32 76.64 22.21
N TRP A 561 -15.50 76.53 22.84
CA TRP A 561 -16.36 75.35 22.71
C TRP A 561 -16.81 75.11 21.26
N ALA A 562 -17.27 76.16 20.57
CA ALA A 562 -17.69 76.07 19.17
C ALA A 562 -16.50 75.68 18.25
N ASP A 563 -15.31 76.20 18.54
CA ASP A 563 -14.08 75.84 17.85
C ASP A 563 -13.69 74.37 18.08
N TYR A 564 -13.74 73.93 19.32
CA TYR A 564 -13.49 72.55 19.71
C TYR A 564 -14.47 71.59 19.01
N GLN A 565 -15.77 71.88 19.07
CA GLN A 565 -16.81 71.07 18.44
C GLN A 565 -16.60 70.96 16.92
N ARG A 566 -16.35 72.08 16.23
CA ARG A 566 -16.11 72.06 14.77
C ARG A 566 -14.91 71.22 14.38
N LYS A 567 -13.79 71.35 15.10
CA LYS A 567 -12.55 70.62 14.84
C LYS A 567 -12.68 69.13 15.22
N LEU A 568 -13.37 68.82 16.32
CA LEU A 568 -13.66 67.44 16.73
C LEU A 568 -14.57 66.74 15.72
N CYS A 569 -15.67 67.38 15.30
CA CYS A 569 -16.54 66.87 14.24
C CYS A 569 -15.76 66.62 12.95
N ARG A 570 -14.88 67.55 12.55
CA ARG A 570 -14.01 67.33 11.37
C ARG A 570 -13.04 66.15 11.55
N MET A 571 -12.45 65.98 12.73
CA MET A 571 -11.53 64.89 13.05
C MET A 571 -12.22 63.52 13.04
N LEU A 572 -13.44 63.46 13.58
CA LEU A 572 -14.29 62.27 13.58
C LEU A 572 -15.07 62.07 12.27
N ARG A 573 -14.89 62.97 11.29
CA ARG A 573 -15.66 63.03 10.03
C ARG A 573 -17.19 63.07 10.24
N LEU A 574 -17.63 63.66 11.35
CA LEU A 574 -19.03 63.95 11.63
C LEU A 574 -19.39 65.31 11.03
N VAL A 575 -20.57 65.44 10.42
CA VAL A 575 -21.08 66.74 9.96
C VAL A 575 -21.47 67.55 11.21
N PRO A 576 -20.92 68.76 11.44
CA PRO A 576 -21.32 69.59 12.57
C PRO A 576 -22.83 69.87 12.51
N ASN A 577 -23.53 69.73 13.64
CA ASN A 577 -24.96 70.02 13.78
C ASN A 577 -25.31 71.37 13.14
N VAL A 578 -25.87 71.35 11.94
CA VAL A 578 -26.56 72.50 11.37
C VAL A 578 -27.90 72.55 12.10
N PRO A 579 -28.24 73.62 12.83
CA PRO A 579 -29.59 73.73 13.40
C PRO A 579 -30.60 73.59 12.26
N PRO A 580 -31.71 72.85 12.46
CA PRO A 580 -32.66 72.60 11.39
C PRO A 580 -33.07 73.94 10.78
N LYS A 581 -32.95 74.06 9.45
CA LYS A 581 -33.45 75.24 8.72
C LYS A 581 -34.90 75.44 9.16
N ARG A 582 -35.18 76.51 9.91
CA ARG A 582 -36.54 77.02 10.05
C ARG A 582 -37.06 77.20 8.62
N LYS A 583 -38.08 76.44 8.22
CA LYS A 583 -38.78 76.69 6.97
C LYS A 583 -39.30 78.12 7.08
N ARG A 584 -38.68 79.02 6.32
CA ARG A 584 -39.15 80.38 6.13
C ARG A 584 -40.29 80.28 5.13
N GLY A 585 -41.51 80.43 5.63
CA GLY A 585 -42.71 80.38 4.81
C GLY A 585 -43.91 79.99 5.66
N GLU A 586 -44.35 80.91 6.51
CA GLU A 586 -45.73 81.11 6.97
C GLU A 586 -45.67 82.28 7.99
N GLU A 587 -45.31 83.46 7.48
CA GLU A 587 -45.87 84.68 8.05
C GLU A 587 -47.23 84.85 7.37
N GLU A 588 -48.26 84.61 8.18
CA GLU A 588 -49.35 85.55 8.39
C GLU A 588 -49.98 86.12 7.10
N ASN A 589 -50.92 85.35 6.57
CA ASN A 589 -52.13 85.90 5.97
C ASN A 589 -53.23 84.84 6.02
N ALA A 590 -54.03 84.88 7.07
CA ALA A 590 -55.47 84.62 7.02
C ALA A 590 -56.01 84.75 8.46
N GLU A 591 -56.60 85.91 8.69
CA GLU A 591 -57.57 86.16 9.75
C GLU A 591 -58.57 85.00 9.83
N GLY A 592 -58.95 84.66 11.05
CA GLY A 592 -59.96 83.64 11.29
C GLY A 592 -61.33 84.04 10.75
N GLU A 593 -62.09 83.04 10.35
CA GLU A 593 -63.53 82.97 10.58
C GLU A 593 -63.95 81.50 10.39
N ASP A 594 -64.43 80.93 11.50
CA ASP A 594 -65.57 80.03 11.67
C ASP A 594 -65.71 78.74 10.84
N GLY A 595 -66.08 77.67 11.57
CA GLY A 595 -66.96 76.63 11.02
C GLY A 595 -66.58 75.19 11.33
N GLU A 596 -67.17 74.68 12.42
CA GLU A 596 -67.76 73.34 12.62
C GLU A 596 -67.37 72.16 11.68
N GLY A 597 -67.12 71.00 12.31
CA GLY A 597 -67.80 69.76 11.91
C GLY A 597 -66.95 68.57 11.47
N ALA A 598 -67.04 67.52 12.30
CA ALA A 598 -67.26 66.10 11.96
C ALA A 598 -66.25 65.28 11.12
N GLU A 599 -65.73 64.24 11.80
CA GLU A 599 -65.75 62.79 11.47
C GLU A 599 -65.38 62.20 10.09
N GLU A 600 -64.92 60.94 10.19
CA GLU A 600 -64.77 59.88 9.16
C GLU A 600 -63.53 59.96 8.24
N GLU A 601 -62.58 59.02 8.36
CA GLU A 601 -62.53 57.61 7.90
C GLU A 601 -61.84 57.46 6.53
N GLY A 602 -60.91 56.50 6.48
CA GLY A 602 -60.82 55.57 5.36
C GLY A 602 -59.80 55.83 4.24
N ALA A 603 -59.01 54.78 3.99
CA ALA A 603 -58.59 54.29 2.66
C ALA A 603 -57.57 55.13 1.87
N GLU A 604 -56.68 54.58 1.03
CA GLU A 604 -56.07 53.26 0.80
C GLU A 604 -55.02 53.50 -0.31
N GLU A 605 -54.14 52.52 -0.51
CA GLU A 605 -53.47 52.17 -1.78
C GLU A 605 -52.24 52.93 -2.34
N GLY A 606 -51.31 52.08 -2.83
CA GLY A 606 -50.37 52.34 -3.94
C GLY A 606 -48.89 52.17 -3.58
N ALA A 607 -48.33 50.95 -3.56
CA ALA A 607 -47.56 50.30 -4.67
C ALA A 607 -46.25 51.02 -5.03
N GLU A 608 -45.05 50.44 -5.20
CA GLU A 608 -44.48 49.09 -5.20
C GLU A 608 -42.92 49.26 -5.14
N PRO A 609 -42.11 48.20 -4.95
CA PRO A 609 -40.69 48.28 -4.55
C PRO A 609 -39.70 48.32 -5.74
N GLU A 610 -38.51 48.92 -5.52
CA GLU A 610 -37.37 48.88 -6.46
C GLU A 610 -36.55 47.57 -6.33
N PRO A 611 -35.93 47.09 -7.43
CA PRO A 611 -35.33 45.76 -7.53
C PRO A 611 -33.86 45.66 -7.06
N GLU A 612 -33.50 44.48 -6.55
CA GLU A 612 -32.13 44.06 -6.21
C GLU A 612 -31.25 43.81 -7.47
N PRO A 613 -29.92 44.02 -7.42
CA PRO A 613 -29.00 43.64 -8.48
C PRO A 613 -28.40 42.23 -8.30
N GLU A 614 -28.34 41.47 -9.40
CA GLU A 614 -27.74 40.13 -9.55
C GLU A 614 -26.19 40.12 -9.51
N PRO A 615 -25.56 38.96 -9.21
CA PRO A 615 -24.12 38.82 -8.96
C PRO A 615 -23.27 38.50 -10.21
N GLU A 616 -22.01 38.94 -10.20
CA GLU A 616 -21.00 38.66 -11.24
C GLU A 616 -20.34 37.27 -11.08
N PRO A 617 -19.87 36.64 -12.19
CA PRO A 617 -19.29 35.30 -12.19
C PRO A 617 -17.77 35.27 -11.97
N GLU A 618 -17.29 34.22 -11.28
CA GLU A 618 -15.87 33.93 -11.02
C GLU A 618 -15.13 33.37 -12.26
N PRO A 619 -13.82 33.65 -12.42
CA PRO A 619 -13.00 33.05 -13.48
C PRO A 619 -12.18 31.82 -13.01
N GLU A 620 -12.00 30.88 -13.95
CA GLU A 620 -11.23 29.62 -13.88
C GLU A 620 -9.73 29.78 -13.59
#